data_AF-A0A1Z3HJW1-F1
#
_entry.id   AF-A0A1Z3HJW1-F1
#
_cell.length_a   1.000
_cell.length_b   1.000
_cell.length_c   1.000
_cell.angle_alpha   90.00
_cell.angle_beta   90.00
_cell.angle_gamma   90.00
#
_symmetry.space_group_name_H-M   'P 1'
#
loop_
_entity.id
_entity.type
_entity.pdbx_description
1 polymer ?
#
loop_
_entity_poly.entity_id
_entity_poly.type
_entity_poly.pdbx_seq_one_letter_code
_entity_poly.pdbx_strand_id
1 'polypeptide(L)'
;METINQQNENSNPSLGYYPNPGWEWQKPEPKTYLKEHNLAQYARVWILNLVEIVHWILLVPSFILSFIIFQHGDALAERLGTDIQVYLLSVAPLIQAFAGLVAVVMHEYEGWQVAYFKNPLDTDFDIKNFNNEWLREVAYKMLFFLQIVGLLAFSLGVFGINKVSIAFAVASIVLAFLAPQNPKATFTFNNQPVFPIATALVVIFIVNAIVNFIAYYYLFSPALQLAQLPRILAGLAPLLFMMGGVIEGVFAESTFNQWIHFGAVIFLNLGLLVQIYFFNLLW
;
A
#
# COMPACT_ATOMS: atom_id res chain seq x y z
N MET A 1 -1.10 -11.25 -35.56
CA MET A 1 -1.34 -9.80 -35.36
C MET A 1 -2.84 -9.61 -35.43
N GLU A 2 -3.51 -9.79 -34.29
CA GLU A 2 -4.94 -9.55 -34.18
C GLU A 2 -5.20 -8.08 -33.84
N THR A 3 -6.17 -7.53 -34.54
CA THR A 3 -6.64 -6.15 -34.55
C THR A 3 -6.98 -5.64 -33.16
N ILE A 4 -6.18 -4.71 -32.67
CA ILE A 4 -6.52 -3.87 -31.52
C ILE A 4 -7.35 -2.68 -32.01
N ASN A 5 -8.46 -2.44 -31.31
CA ASN A 5 -9.31 -1.24 -31.27
C ASN A 5 -10.33 -1.03 -32.38
N GLN A 6 -11.60 -1.33 -32.05
CA GLN A 6 -12.64 -0.32 -32.27
C GLN A 6 -12.66 0.61 -31.05
N GLN A 7 -11.93 1.73 -31.13
CA GLN A 7 -12.29 2.88 -30.30
C GLN A 7 -13.70 3.27 -30.72
N ASN A 8 -14.65 3.24 -29.78
CA ASN A 8 -15.98 3.79 -30.05
C ASN A 8 -15.77 5.29 -30.32
N GLU A 9 -15.98 5.72 -31.57
CA GLU A 9 -15.81 7.12 -32.00
C GLU A 9 -16.67 8.10 -31.19
N ASN A 10 -17.67 7.59 -30.47
CA ASN A 10 -18.52 8.34 -29.55
C ASN A 10 -18.00 8.42 -28.10
N SER A 11 -16.82 7.87 -27.80
CA SER A 11 -16.22 7.99 -26.47
C SER A 11 -15.81 9.44 -26.20
N ASN A 12 -16.49 10.08 -25.22
CA ASN A 12 -16.17 11.43 -24.81
C ASN A 12 -15.19 11.36 -23.62
N PRO A 13 -13.90 11.73 -23.78
CA PRO A 13 -12.93 11.70 -22.69
C PRO A 13 -13.23 12.71 -21.58
N SER A 14 -14.16 13.64 -21.80
CA SER A 14 -14.65 14.58 -20.79
C SER A 14 -15.76 14.01 -19.89
N LEU A 15 -16.28 12.80 -20.18
CA LEU A 15 -17.27 12.12 -19.36
C LEU A 15 -16.60 10.99 -18.57
N GLY A 16 -16.54 11.14 -17.25
CA GLY A 16 -16.00 10.12 -16.33
C GLY A 16 -17.01 9.04 -15.95
N TYR A 17 -16.56 8.08 -15.14
CA TYR A 17 -17.42 7.03 -14.56
C TYR A 17 -18.42 7.57 -13.51
N TYR A 18 -18.15 8.77 -12.99
CA TYR A 18 -18.95 9.41 -11.94
C TYR A 18 -20.28 9.99 -12.45
N PRO A 19 -21.28 10.17 -11.54
CA PRO A 19 -22.56 10.82 -11.88
C PRO A 19 -22.39 12.26 -12.40
N ASN A 20 -23.43 12.81 -13.02
CA ASN A 20 -23.49 14.22 -13.43
C ASN A 20 -24.66 14.95 -12.70
N PRO A 21 -24.44 16.04 -11.94
CA PRO A 21 -23.12 16.60 -11.59
C PRO A 21 -22.28 15.58 -10.82
N GLY A 22 -20.95 15.67 -10.96
CA GLY A 22 -19.99 14.75 -10.34
C GLY A 22 -19.30 15.38 -9.15
N TRP A 23 -20.04 15.63 -8.07
CA TRP A 23 -19.41 16.01 -6.81
C TRP A 23 -18.65 14.83 -6.22
N GLU A 24 -17.50 15.07 -5.59
CA GLU A 24 -16.65 13.99 -5.03
C GLU A 24 -17.38 13.06 -4.07
N TRP A 25 -18.34 13.58 -3.30
CA TRP A 25 -19.13 12.76 -2.37
C TRP A 25 -20.21 11.91 -3.05
N GLN A 26 -20.48 12.12 -4.33
CA GLN A 26 -21.38 11.28 -5.12
C GLN A 26 -20.56 10.15 -5.72
N LYS A 27 -20.93 8.91 -5.40
CA LYS A 27 -20.29 7.73 -5.96
C LYS A 27 -21.18 7.10 -7.04
N PRO A 28 -20.60 6.39 -8.02
CA PRO A 28 -21.37 5.65 -9.03
C PRO A 28 -22.33 4.66 -8.37
N GLU A 29 -23.41 4.33 -9.09
CA GLU A 29 -24.30 3.23 -8.70
C GLU A 29 -23.51 1.92 -8.50
N PRO A 30 -23.95 1.00 -7.62
CA PRO A 30 -23.27 -0.26 -7.45
C PRO A 30 -23.12 -1.00 -8.77
N LYS A 31 -21.90 -1.50 -9.05
CA LYS A 31 -21.57 -2.24 -10.26
C LYS A 31 -22.51 -3.43 -10.45
N THR A 32 -22.79 -3.78 -11.70
CA THR A 32 -23.74 -4.85 -12.05
C THR A 32 -23.38 -6.17 -11.37
N TYR A 33 -22.09 -6.54 -11.36
CA TYR A 33 -21.62 -7.75 -10.67
C TYR A 33 -22.03 -7.77 -9.19
N LEU A 34 -21.88 -6.65 -8.48
CA LEU A 34 -22.24 -6.55 -7.07
C LEU A 34 -23.75 -6.69 -6.84
N LYS A 35 -24.57 -6.20 -7.78
CA LYS A 35 -26.04 -6.34 -7.71
C LYS A 35 -26.46 -7.80 -7.90
N GLU A 36 -25.92 -8.45 -8.93
CA GLU A 36 -26.23 -9.86 -9.27
C GLU A 36 -25.83 -10.84 -8.16
N HIS A 37 -24.80 -10.50 -7.37
CA HIS A 37 -24.29 -11.35 -6.30
C HIS A 37 -24.74 -10.91 -4.88
N ASN A 38 -25.72 -10.01 -4.76
CA ASN A 38 -26.23 -9.49 -3.48
C ASN A 38 -25.17 -8.78 -2.59
N LEU A 39 -24.16 -8.15 -3.22
CA LEU A 39 -23.07 -7.42 -2.55
C LEU A 39 -23.21 -5.89 -2.66
N ALA A 40 -24.18 -5.40 -3.43
CA ALA A 40 -24.44 -3.96 -3.62
C ALA A 40 -24.62 -3.18 -2.30
N GLN A 41 -25.06 -3.85 -1.24
CA GLN A 41 -25.19 -3.27 0.10
C GLN A 41 -23.87 -2.77 0.71
N TYR A 42 -22.73 -3.30 0.28
CA TYR A 42 -21.41 -2.86 0.70
C TYR A 42 -20.90 -1.65 -0.11
N ALA A 43 -21.44 -1.41 -1.30
CA ALA A 43 -21.09 -0.30 -2.18
C ALA A 43 -22.05 0.91 -2.05
N ARG A 44 -22.58 1.15 -0.85
CA ARG A 44 -23.41 2.34 -0.59
C ARG A 44 -22.52 3.59 -0.57
N VAL A 45 -23.00 4.68 -1.16
CA VAL A 45 -22.28 5.96 -1.29
C VAL A 45 -21.59 6.40 0.01
N TRP A 46 -22.28 6.36 1.15
CA TRP A 46 -21.68 6.79 2.42
C TRP A 46 -20.58 5.84 2.94
N ILE A 47 -20.67 4.54 2.63
CA ILE A 47 -19.63 3.55 2.99
C ILE A 47 -18.39 3.81 2.13
N LEU A 48 -18.58 4.03 0.82
CA LEU A 48 -17.49 4.32 -0.11
C LEU A 48 -16.75 5.60 0.28
N ASN A 49 -17.47 6.67 0.61
CA ASN A 49 -16.87 7.90 1.12
C ASN A 49 -16.10 7.68 2.44
N LEU A 50 -16.63 6.86 3.35
CA LEU A 50 -15.93 6.55 4.60
C LEU A 50 -14.62 5.80 4.33
N VAL A 51 -14.66 4.79 3.46
CA VAL A 51 -13.47 4.03 3.04
C VAL A 51 -12.45 4.96 2.40
N GLU A 52 -12.86 5.80 1.45
CA GLU A 52 -12.00 6.80 0.83
C GLU A 52 -11.34 7.73 1.84
N ILE A 53 -12.12 8.31 2.75
CA ILE A 53 -11.60 9.22 3.78
C ILE A 53 -10.51 8.54 4.61
N VAL A 54 -10.72 7.30 5.06
CA VAL A 54 -9.71 6.62 5.88
C VAL A 54 -8.43 6.30 5.13
N HIS A 55 -8.49 6.07 3.81
CA HIS A 55 -7.30 5.92 2.98
C HIS A 55 -6.52 7.22 2.87
N TRP A 56 -7.20 8.34 2.63
CA TRP A 56 -6.55 9.66 2.58
C TRP A 56 -5.95 10.06 3.92
N ILE A 57 -6.61 9.68 5.03
CA ILE A 57 -6.11 9.96 6.37
C ILE A 57 -4.73 9.35 6.61
N LEU A 58 -4.35 8.23 5.97
CA LEU A 58 -3.01 7.63 6.12
C LEU A 58 -1.86 8.60 5.81
N LEU A 59 -2.08 9.57 4.93
CA LEU A 59 -1.05 10.57 4.62
C LEU A 59 -0.69 11.41 5.84
N VAL A 60 -1.68 11.84 6.62
CA VAL A 60 -1.49 12.77 7.73
C VAL A 60 -0.51 12.23 8.78
N PRO A 61 -0.70 11.04 9.38
CA PRO A 61 0.25 10.49 10.33
C PRO A 61 1.60 10.14 9.67
N SER A 62 1.67 9.80 8.38
CA SER A 62 2.97 9.65 7.69
C SER A 62 3.75 10.97 7.63
N PHE A 63 3.09 12.09 7.29
CA PHE A 63 3.72 13.41 7.30
C PHE A 63 4.11 13.84 8.72
N ILE A 64 3.25 13.62 9.71
CA ILE A 64 3.55 13.90 11.12
C ILE A 64 4.78 13.11 11.56
N LEU A 65 4.83 11.81 11.26
CA LEU A 65 5.97 10.96 11.61
C LEU A 65 7.26 11.47 10.96
N SER A 66 7.24 11.75 9.65
CA SER A 66 8.39 12.30 8.95
C SER A 66 8.85 13.64 9.52
N PHE A 67 7.91 14.52 9.86
CA PHE A 67 8.19 15.80 10.48
C PHE A 67 8.82 15.64 11.87
N ILE A 68 8.30 14.72 12.69
CA ILE A 68 8.85 14.40 14.02
C ILE A 68 10.30 13.90 13.89
N ILE A 69 10.58 12.98 12.97
CA ILE A 69 11.93 12.47 12.72
C ILE A 69 12.87 13.62 12.32
N PHE A 70 12.39 14.50 11.43
CA PHE A 70 13.15 15.67 10.99
C PHE A 70 13.41 16.66 12.13
N GLN A 71 12.40 16.97 12.95
CA GLN A 71 12.49 17.90 14.07
C GLN A 71 13.49 17.44 15.14
N HIS A 72 13.62 16.12 15.34
CA HIS A 72 14.56 15.52 16.27
C HIS A 72 15.82 14.99 15.57
N GLY A 73 16.16 15.58 14.42
CA GLY A 73 17.25 15.10 13.57
C GLY A 73 18.61 15.08 14.26
N ASP A 74 18.94 16.11 15.06
CA ASP A 74 20.23 16.19 15.77
C ASP A 74 20.39 15.03 16.78
N ALA A 75 19.37 14.79 17.61
CA ALA A 75 19.37 13.68 18.59
C ALA A 75 19.44 12.31 17.90
N LEU A 76 18.77 12.17 16.76
CA LEU A 76 18.86 10.95 15.95
C LEU A 76 20.22 10.80 15.28
N ALA A 77 20.85 11.89 14.81
CA ALA A 77 22.16 11.87 14.19
C ALA A 77 23.23 11.41 15.18
N GLU A 78 23.17 11.85 16.44
CA GLU A 78 24.06 11.36 17.52
C GLU A 78 23.93 9.85 17.74
N ARG A 79 22.73 9.30 17.57
CA ARG A 79 22.45 7.89 17.78
C ARG A 79 22.75 7.01 16.55
N LEU A 80 22.47 7.51 15.36
CA LEU A 80 22.57 6.77 14.11
C LEU A 80 23.93 6.95 13.45
N GLY A 81 24.59 8.08 13.69
CA GLY A 81 25.95 8.40 13.29
C GLY A 81 26.06 9.41 12.16
N THR A 82 25.03 9.58 11.31
CA THR A 82 25.09 10.49 10.14
C THR A 82 23.74 11.14 9.79
N ASP A 83 23.78 12.35 9.24
CA ASP A 83 22.58 13.07 8.77
C ASP A 83 21.86 12.34 7.64
N ILE A 84 22.61 11.62 6.79
CA ILE A 84 22.01 10.86 5.69
C ILE A 84 21.15 9.71 6.21
N GLN A 85 21.50 9.10 7.35
CA GLN A 85 20.67 8.09 7.99
C GLN A 85 19.37 8.69 8.52
N VAL A 86 19.44 9.87 9.14
CA VAL A 86 18.27 10.61 9.62
C VAL A 86 17.36 10.98 8.44
N TYR A 87 17.94 11.48 7.34
CA TYR A 87 17.19 11.78 6.12
C TYR A 87 16.48 10.54 5.56
N LEU A 88 17.17 9.41 5.48
CA LEU A 88 16.58 8.16 4.99
C LEU A 88 15.43 7.68 5.88
N LEU A 89 15.57 7.79 7.22
CA LEU A 89 14.48 7.52 8.14
C LEU A 89 13.31 8.49 7.98
N SER A 90 13.56 9.78 7.75
CA SER A 90 12.50 10.78 7.67
C SER A 90 11.71 10.67 6.37
N VAL A 91 12.32 10.27 5.25
CA VAL A 91 11.60 10.07 3.98
C VAL A 91 10.92 8.71 3.87
N ALA A 92 11.34 7.70 4.63
CA ALA A 92 10.79 6.35 4.53
C ALA A 92 9.25 6.28 4.74
N PRO A 93 8.65 6.96 5.74
CA PRO A 93 7.19 7.01 5.88
C PRO A 93 6.49 7.67 4.69
N LEU A 94 7.09 8.72 4.11
CA LEU A 94 6.53 9.39 2.94
C LEU A 94 6.53 8.46 1.73
N ILE A 95 7.64 7.78 1.46
CA ILE A 95 7.75 6.83 0.32
C ILE A 95 6.70 5.73 0.45
N GLN A 96 6.51 5.18 1.66
CA GLN A 96 5.49 4.15 1.91
C GLN A 96 4.06 4.71 1.76
N ALA A 97 3.81 5.96 2.18
CA ALA A 97 2.54 6.63 1.96
C ALA A 97 2.24 6.85 0.46
N PHE A 98 3.24 7.28 -0.31
CA PHE A 98 3.14 7.41 -1.77
C PHE A 98 2.94 6.05 -2.46
N ALA A 99 3.51 4.97 -1.92
CA ALA A 99 3.22 3.63 -2.40
C ALA A 99 1.73 3.27 -2.21
N GLY A 100 1.15 3.63 -1.07
CA GLY A 100 -0.29 3.47 -0.80
C GLY A 100 -1.18 4.31 -1.72
N LEU A 101 -0.74 5.52 -2.11
CA LEU A 101 -1.48 6.37 -3.05
C LEU A 101 -1.71 5.72 -4.41
N VAL A 102 -0.84 4.80 -4.82
CA VAL A 102 -1.05 4.06 -6.07
C VAL A 102 -2.34 3.23 -6.02
N ALA A 103 -2.63 2.58 -4.90
CA ALA A 103 -3.90 1.86 -4.69
C ALA A 103 -5.09 2.83 -4.60
N VAL A 104 -4.92 3.99 -3.96
CA VAL A 104 -5.95 5.03 -3.90
C VAL A 104 -6.36 5.51 -5.30
N VAL A 105 -5.39 5.77 -6.18
CA VAL A 105 -5.68 6.20 -7.56
C VAL A 105 -6.38 5.09 -8.36
N MET A 106 -6.01 3.83 -8.15
CA MET A 106 -6.74 2.69 -8.73
C MET A 106 -8.19 2.65 -8.24
N HIS A 107 -8.41 2.75 -6.93
CA HIS A 107 -9.76 2.77 -6.36
C HIS A 107 -10.58 3.95 -6.85
N GLU A 108 -9.97 5.13 -6.99
CA GLU A 108 -10.61 6.32 -7.55
C GLU A 108 -11.12 6.07 -8.98
N TYR A 109 -10.26 5.48 -9.84
CA TYR A 109 -10.65 5.06 -11.19
C TYR A 109 -11.83 4.08 -11.19
N GLU A 110 -11.90 3.20 -10.20
CA GLU A 110 -12.95 2.18 -10.05
C GLU A 110 -14.20 2.69 -9.30
N GLY A 111 -14.25 3.98 -8.94
CA GLY A 111 -15.33 4.60 -8.18
C GLY A 111 -15.42 4.10 -6.74
N TRP A 112 -14.29 3.72 -6.16
CA TRP A 112 -14.09 3.11 -4.83
C TRP A 112 -14.76 1.75 -4.62
N GLN A 113 -15.38 1.19 -5.66
CA GLN A 113 -16.05 -0.09 -5.59
C GLN A 113 -15.07 -1.22 -5.87
N VAL A 114 -14.86 -2.09 -4.88
CA VAL A 114 -14.17 -3.35 -5.04
C VAL A 114 -15.17 -4.37 -5.62
N ALA A 115 -14.93 -4.85 -6.83
CA ALA A 115 -15.76 -5.83 -7.54
C ALA A 115 -14.89 -6.82 -8.32
N TYR A 116 -15.53 -7.80 -8.97
CA TYR A 116 -14.81 -8.84 -9.71
C TYR A 116 -13.93 -8.25 -10.81
N PHE A 117 -12.69 -8.75 -10.90
CA PHE A 117 -11.71 -8.28 -11.86
C PHE A 117 -11.84 -9.03 -13.18
N LYS A 118 -11.74 -8.29 -14.28
CA LYS A 118 -11.82 -8.86 -15.63
C LYS A 118 -10.70 -8.31 -16.49
N ASN A 119 -10.04 -9.18 -17.25
CA ASN A 119 -9.03 -8.78 -18.23
C ASN A 119 -9.72 -8.03 -19.39
N PRO A 120 -9.37 -6.75 -19.64
CA PRO A 120 -9.93 -5.99 -20.74
C PRO A 120 -9.50 -6.46 -22.13
N LEU A 121 -8.44 -7.28 -22.25
CA LEU A 121 -8.02 -7.85 -23.54
C LEU A 121 -8.81 -9.10 -23.94
N ASP A 122 -9.29 -9.87 -22.96
CA ASP A 122 -9.90 -11.17 -23.24
C ASP A 122 -11.42 -11.09 -23.39
N THR A 123 -12.02 -9.93 -23.09
CA THR A 123 -13.47 -9.80 -22.94
C THR A 123 -14.00 -8.40 -23.23
N ASP A 124 -15.31 -8.28 -23.48
CA ASP A 124 -16.01 -7.00 -23.48
C ASP A 124 -16.02 -6.44 -22.04
N PHE A 125 -15.06 -5.57 -21.74
CA PHE A 125 -14.89 -4.93 -20.45
C PHE A 125 -15.68 -3.62 -20.38
N ASP A 126 -16.47 -3.47 -19.31
CA ASP A 126 -17.13 -2.21 -18.94
C ASP A 126 -16.92 -1.98 -17.44
N ILE A 127 -16.38 -0.80 -17.10
CA ILE A 127 -16.11 -0.38 -15.72
C ILE A 127 -17.38 -0.32 -14.86
N LYS A 128 -18.58 -0.17 -15.47
CA LYS A 128 -19.87 -0.25 -14.76
C LYS A 128 -20.19 -1.66 -14.25
N ASN A 129 -19.55 -2.68 -14.79
CA ASN A 129 -19.83 -4.07 -14.47
C ASN A 129 -18.73 -4.69 -13.60
N PHE A 130 -17.46 -4.37 -13.88
CA PHE A 130 -16.29 -5.05 -13.32
C PHE A 130 -15.16 -4.09 -12.93
N ASN A 131 -14.15 -4.61 -12.23
CA ASN A 131 -12.89 -3.93 -11.96
C ASN A 131 -11.81 -4.34 -12.98
N ASN A 132 -10.83 -3.46 -13.18
CA ASN A 132 -9.86 -3.62 -14.27
C ASN A 132 -8.65 -4.41 -13.78
N GLU A 133 -8.49 -5.64 -14.26
CA GLU A 133 -7.40 -6.53 -13.85
C GLU A 133 -6.01 -5.97 -14.22
N TRP A 134 -5.88 -5.35 -15.39
CA TRP A 134 -4.62 -4.76 -15.84
C TRP A 134 -4.23 -3.53 -15.03
N LEU A 135 -5.21 -2.68 -14.71
CA LEU A 135 -4.97 -1.53 -13.83
C LEU A 135 -4.49 -2.01 -12.46
N ARG A 136 -5.09 -3.07 -11.91
CA ARG A 136 -4.66 -3.70 -10.66
C ARG A 136 -3.23 -4.20 -10.73
N GLU A 137 -2.86 -4.91 -11.79
CA GLU A 137 -1.48 -5.39 -11.97
C GLU A 137 -0.46 -4.24 -11.96
N VAL A 138 -0.75 -3.16 -12.70
CA VAL A 138 0.12 -1.97 -12.74
C VAL A 138 0.21 -1.30 -11.37
N ALA A 139 -0.95 -1.08 -10.73
CA ALA A 139 -1.03 -0.45 -9.42
C ALA A 139 -0.25 -1.25 -8.37
N TYR A 140 -0.45 -2.56 -8.33
CA TYR A 140 0.23 -3.44 -7.38
C TYR A 140 1.73 -3.51 -7.62
N LYS A 141 2.18 -3.57 -8.87
CA LYS A 141 3.63 -3.55 -9.19
C LYS A 141 4.28 -2.28 -8.65
N MET A 142 3.66 -1.13 -8.91
CA MET A 142 4.17 0.17 -8.44
C MET A 142 4.10 0.27 -6.92
N LEU A 143 3.01 -0.16 -6.30
CA LEU A 143 2.87 -0.23 -4.84
C LEU A 143 4.00 -1.05 -4.23
N PHE A 144 4.21 -2.30 -4.66
CA PHE A 144 5.23 -3.17 -4.08
C PHE A 144 6.65 -2.65 -4.31
N PHE A 145 6.92 -2.09 -5.49
CA PHE A 145 8.22 -1.49 -5.76
C PHE A 145 8.49 -0.29 -4.84
N LEU A 146 7.54 0.63 -4.70
CA LEU A 146 7.69 1.79 -3.82
C LEU A 146 7.74 1.39 -2.35
N GLN A 147 6.98 0.37 -1.93
CA GLN A 147 7.10 -0.21 -0.58
C GLN A 147 8.51 -0.76 -0.34
N ILE A 148 9.10 -1.49 -1.29
CA ILE A 148 10.51 -1.94 -1.20
C ILE A 148 11.45 -0.75 -1.02
N VAL A 149 11.29 0.33 -1.79
CA VAL A 149 12.12 1.53 -1.66
C VAL A 149 11.97 2.17 -0.28
N GLY A 150 10.74 2.27 0.25
CA GLY A 150 10.47 2.80 1.58
C GLY A 150 11.09 1.95 2.70
N LEU A 151 10.95 0.63 2.59
CA LEU A 151 11.59 -0.35 3.48
C LEU A 151 13.12 -0.26 3.42
N LEU A 152 13.70 -0.08 2.23
CA LEU A 152 15.13 0.13 2.07
C LEU A 152 15.59 1.45 2.72
N ALA A 153 14.86 2.54 2.51
CA ALA A 153 15.16 3.82 3.14
C ALA A 153 15.17 3.69 4.68
N PHE A 154 14.15 3.05 5.26
CA PHE A 154 14.10 2.83 6.71
C PHE A 154 15.28 1.98 7.19
N SER A 155 15.47 0.80 6.60
CA SER A 155 16.55 -0.12 7.01
C SER A 155 17.96 0.46 6.84
N LEU A 156 18.21 1.22 5.76
CA LEU A 156 19.47 1.94 5.56
C LEU A 156 19.64 3.08 6.58
N GLY A 157 18.56 3.77 6.94
CA GLY A 157 18.56 4.76 8.01
C GLY A 157 18.97 4.15 9.36
N VAL A 158 18.42 2.97 9.69
CA VAL A 158 18.73 2.27 10.95
C VAL A 158 20.12 1.64 10.96
N PHE A 159 20.48 0.85 9.94
CA PHE A 159 21.74 0.08 9.93
C PHE A 159 22.93 0.86 9.38
N GLY A 160 22.69 2.04 8.83
CA GLY A 160 23.70 2.91 8.24
C GLY A 160 24.14 2.50 6.84
N ILE A 161 24.94 3.38 6.24
CA ILE A 161 25.43 3.24 4.87
C ILE A 161 26.81 2.57 4.92
N ASN A 162 26.84 1.26 4.70
CA ASN A 162 28.06 0.46 4.67
C ASN A 162 28.04 -0.49 3.47
N LYS A 163 29.17 -1.18 3.22
CA LYS A 163 29.30 -2.07 2.05
C LYS A 163 28.20 -3.12 1.96
N VAL A 164 27.78 -3.70 3.09
CA VAL A 164 26.76 -4.75 3.14
C VAL A 164 25.37 -4.17 2.89
N SER A 165 25.01 -3.09 3.59
CA SER A 165 23.69 -2.47 3.47
C SER A 165 23.48 -1.84 2.09
N ILE A 166 24.51 -1.21 1.51
CA ILE A 166 24.50 -0.72 0.12
C ILE A 166 24.34 -1.87 -0.86
N ALA A 167 25.15 -2.93 -0.73
CA ALA A 167 25.06 -4.08 -1.64
C ALA A 167 23.66 -4.73 -1.59
N PHE A 168 23.09 -4.87 -0.40
CA PHE A 168 21.73 -5.36 -0.21
C PHE A 168 20.68 -4.44 -0.86
N ALA A 169 20.80 -3.12 -0.68
CA ALA A 169 19.87 -2.16 -1.26
C ALA A 169 19.95 -2.13 -2.80
N VAL A 170 21.16 -2.10 -3.36
CA VAL A 170 21.38 -2.15 -4.81
C VAL A 170 20.84 -3.46 -5.39
N ALA A 171 21.15 -4.61 -4.77
CA ALA A 171 20.64 -5.90 -5.21
C ALA A 171 19.11 -5.93 -5.15
N SER A 172 18.49 -5.43 -4.08
CA SER A 172 17.03 -5.36 -3.94
C SER A 172 16.39 -4.52 -5.03
N ILE A 173 16.93 -3.33 -5.33
CA ILE A 173 16.39 -2.45 -6.38
C ILE A 173 16.57 -3.08 -7.76
N VAL A 174 17.77 -3.58 -8.07
CA VAL A 174 18.08 -4.19 -9.38
C VAL A 174 17.19 -5.40 -9.62
N LEU A 175 17.06 -6.28 -8.63
CA LEU A 175 16.19 -7.45 -8.75
C LEU A 175 14.72 -7.03 -8.83
N ALA A 176 14.26 -6.05 -8.05
CA ALA A 176 12.86 -5.61 -8.10
C ALA A 176 12.49 -5.00 -9.46
N PHE A 177 13.45 -4.34 -10.12
CA PHE A 177 13.25 -3.69 -11.40
C PHE A 177 13.42 -4.65 -12.60
N LEU A 178 14.46 -5.49 -12.58
CA LEU A 178 14.84 -6.34 -13.72
C LEU A 178 14.30 -7.78 -13.63
N ALA A 179 13.76 -8.21 -12.48
CA ALA A 179 13.25 -9.57 -12.38
C ALA A 179 12.10 -9.83 -13.36
N PRO A 180 11.93 -11.10 -13.79
CA PRO A 180 10.82 -11.49 -14.64
C PRO A 180 9.47 -11.08 -14.04
N GLN A 181 8.58 -10.59 -14.91
CA GLN A 181 7.22 -10.24 -14.52
C GLN A 181 6.33 -11.48 -14.35
N ASN A 182 6.79 -12.66 -14.80
CA ASN A 182 6.08 -13.94 -14.74
C ASN A 182 6.99 -15.02 -14.09
N PRO A 183 6.43 -16.01 -13.38
CA PRO A 183 5.01 -16.16 -13.06
C PRO A 183 4.52 -15.12 -12.05
N LYS A 184 3.20 -14.95 -11.99
CA LYS A 184 2.53 -14.15 -10.96
C LYS A 184 2.24 -15.02 -9.74
N ALA A 185 2.36 -14.44 -8.55
CA ALA A 185 1.99 -15.03 -7.28
C ALA A 185 0.47 -14.93 -7.05
N THR A 186 -0.31 -15.53 -7.95
CA THR A 186 -1.77 -15.55 -7.85
C THR A 186 -2.25 -16.70 -6.98
N PHE A 187 -3.21 -16.42 -6.10
CA PHE A 187 -3.97 -17.44 -5.39
C PHE A 187 -5.46 -17.28 -5.71
N THR A 188 -6.18 -18.39 -5.72
CA THR A 188 -7.61 -18.38 -6.03
C THR A 188 -8.40 -18.24 -4.73
N PHE A 189 -9.16 -17.16 -4.61
CA PHE A 189 -10.16 -16.99 -3.55
C PHE A 189 -11.51 -16.72 -4.21
N ASN A 190 -12.55 -17.47 -3.83
CA ASN A 190 -13.88 -17.38 -4.46
C ASN A 190 -13.84 -17.47 -6.01
N ASN A 191 -13.03 -18.38 -6.57
CA ASN A 191 -12.84 -18.58 -8.02
C ASN A 191 -12.29 -17.37 -8.80
N GLN A 192 -11.69 -16.40 -8.13
CA GLN A 192 -10.99 -15.29 -8.77
C GLN A 192 -9.49 -15.37 -8.47
N PRO A 193 -8.60 -15.09 -9.45
CA PRO A 193 -7.21 -14.80 -9.15
C PRO A 193 -7.14 -13.53 -8.29
N VAL A 194 -6.41 -13.65 -7.20
CA VAL A 194 -6.10 -12.56 -6.28
C VAL A 194 -4.59 -12.38 -6.32
N PHE A 195 -4.13 -11.14 -6.16
CA PHE A 195 -2.71 -10.81 -6.04
C PHE A 195 -1.88 -11.09 -7.33
N PRO A 196 -2.19 -10.43 -8.46
CA PRO A 196 -1.48 -10.62 -9.74
C PRO A 196 -0.09 -9.94 -9.75
N ILE A 197 0.77 -10.28 -8.80
CA ILE A 197 2.10 -9.66 -8.61
C ILE A 197 3.18 -10.64 -9.04
N ALA A 198 4.23 -10.16 -9.71
CA ALA A 198 5.37 -11.01 -10.06
C ALA A 198 5.96 -11.70 -8.81
N THR A 199 6.12 -13.02 -8.85
CA THR A 199 6.62 -13.81 -7.69
C THR A 199 7.97 -13.29 -7.20
N ALA A 200 8.85 -12.88 -8.11
CA ALA A 200 10.13 -12.29 -7.75
C ALA A 200 9.97 -11.01 -6.92
N LEU A 201 9.04 -10.13 -7.28
CA LEU A 201 8.78 -8.90 -6.54
C LEU A 201 8.24 -9.18 -5.13
N VAL A 202 7.35 -10.17 -4.99
CA VAL A 202 6.84 -10.63 -3.69
C VAL A 202 7.98 -11.14 -2.80
N VAL A 203 8.87 -11.98 -3.33
CA VAL A 203 10.02 -12.49 -2.56
C VAL A 203 10.92 -11.35 -2.09
N ILE A 204 11.24 -10.41 -2.95
CA ILE A 204 12.09 -9.26 -2.59
C ILE A 204 11.41 -8.39 -1.54
N PHE A 205 10.10 -8.15 -1.67
CA PHE A 205 9.32 -7.44 -0.66
C PHE A 205 9.36 -8.15 0.70
N ILE A 206 9.12 -9.46 0.76
CA ILE A 206 9.17 -10.24 2.01
C ILE A 206 10.55 -10.16 2.66
N VAL A 207 11.62 -10.32 1.89
CA VAL A 207 12.99 -10.19 2.41
C VAL A 207 13.22 -8.80 3.01
N ASN A 208 12.81 -7.74 2.31
CA ASN A 208 12.93 -6.36 2.80
C ASN A 208 12.05 -6.11 4.04
N ALA A 209 10.86 -6.70 4.11
CA ALA A 209 9.98 -6.60 5.26
C ALA A 209 10.58 -7.29 6.49
N ILE A 210 11.23 -8.46 6.33
CA ILE A 210 11.94 -9.14 7.41
C ILE A 210 13.11 -8.29 7.91
N VAL A 211 13.93 -7.73 6.99
CA VAL A 211 15.03 -6.84 7.36
C VAL A 211 14.52 -5.60 8.11
N ASN A 212 13.38 -5.05 7.69
CA ASN A 212 12.74 -3.95 8.41
C ASN A 212 12.27 -4.37 9.80
N PHE A 213 11.65 -5.54 9.93
CA PHE A 213 11.25 -6.07 11.23
C PHE A 213 12.45 -6.12 12.18
N ILE A 214 13.61 -6.56 11.72
CA ILE A 214 14.86 -6.55 12.50
C ILE A 214 15.31 -5.12 12.81
N ALA A 215 15.23 -4.20 11.84
CA ALA A 215 15.57 -2.79 12.03
C ALA A 215 14.70 -2.12 13.13
N TYR A 216 13.41 -2.45 13.21
CA TYR A 216 12.54 -2.00 14.30
C TYR A 216 13.06 -2.42 15.68
N TYR A 217 13.43 -3.70 15.83
CA TYR A 217 13.99 -4.18 17.09
C TYR A 217 15.30 -3.47 17.42
N TYR A 218 16.18 -3.27 16.43
CA TYR A 218 17.45 -2.58 16.63
C TYR A 218 17.26 -1.14 17.10
N LEU A 219 16.37 -0.38 16.43
CA LEU A 219 16.14 1.02 16.73
C LEU A 219 15.40 1.23 18.06
N PHE A 220 14.34 0.47 18.33
CA PHE A 220 13.42 0.77 19.42
C PHE A 220 13.65 -0.04 20.70
N SER A 221 14.31 -1.21 20.65
CA SER A 221 14.49 -2.04 21.87
C SER A 221 15.17 -1.31 23.04
N PRO A 222 16.24 -0.50 22.83
CA PRO A 222 16.85 0.25 23.93
C PRO A 222 15.89 1.28 24.55
N ALA A 223 15.16 2.02 23.71
CA ALA A 223 14.20 3.03 24.14
C ALA A 223 13.01 2.43 24.90
N LEU A 224 12.47 1.32 24.40
CA LEU A 224 11.41 0.57 25.08
C LEU A 224 11.88 0.09 26.46
N GLN A 225 13.10 -0.42 26.57
CA GLN A 225 13.66 -0.84 27.86
C GLN A 225 13.81 0.32 28.84
N LEU A 226 14.28 1.49 28.38
CA LEU A 226 14.38 2.69 29.21
C LEU A 226 13.01 3.15 29.71
N ALA A 227 11.98 3.05 28.86
CA ALA A 227 10.58 3.32 29.20
C ALA A 227 9.92 2.19 30.03
N GLN A 228 10.66 1.15 30.44
CA GLN A 228 10.14 -0.02 31.16
C GLN A 228 9.05 -0.79 30.41
N LEU A 229 9.07 -0.74 29.07
CA LEU A 229 8.15 -1.45 28.18
C LEU A 229 8.79 -2.74 27.62
N PRO A 230 7.98 -3.78 27.33
CA PRO A 230 8.49 -5.02 26.73
C PRO A 230 9.12 -4.79 25.35
N ARG A 231 10.34 -5.31 25.13
CA ARG A 231 11.05 -5.19 23.84
C ARG A 231 10.29 -5.79 22.65
N ILE A 232 9.45 -6.80 22.90
CA ILE A 232 8.59 -7.42 21.86
C ILE A 232 7.67 -6.41 21.19
N LEU A 233 7.34 -5.29 21.87
CA LEU A 233 6.52 -4.23 21.30
C LEU A 233 7.16 -3.58 20.07
N ALA A 234 8.50 -3.64 19.90
CA ALA A 234 9.15 -3.13 18.70
C ALA A 234 8.59 -3.73 17.40
N GLY A 235 8.10 -4.98 17.44
CA GLY A 235 7.46 -5.64 16.30
C GLY A 235 6.01 -5.23 16.04
N LEU A 236 5.37 -4.43 16.90
CA LEU A 236 3.94 -4.14 16.80
C LEU A 236 3.60 -3.33 15.54
N ALA A 237 4.33 -2.24 15.28
CA ALA A 237 4.13 -1.43 14.08
C ALA A 237 4.22 -2.26 12.78
N PRO A 238 5.34 -2.95 12.47
CA PRO A 238 5.44 -3.75 11.24
C PRO A 238 4.41 -4.88 11.18
N LEU A 239 4.02 -5.47 12.30
CA LEU A 239 2.94 -6.48 12.34
C LEU A 239 1.58 -5.88 11.94
N LEU A 240 1.24 -4.69 12.45
CA LEU A 240 0.01 -3.99 12.10
C LEU A 240 -0.04 -3.64 10.60
N PHE A 241 1.07 -3.17 10.02
CA PHE A 241 1.16 -2.94 8.57
C PHE A 241 0.96 -4.22 7.77
N MET A 242 1.63 -5.30 8.16
CA MET A 242 1.49 -6.60 7.51
C MET A 242 0.05 -7.10 7.56
N MET A 243 -0.61 -7.01 8.72
CA MET A 243 -2.01 -7.40 8.86
C MET A 243 -2.93 -6.53 7.99
N GLY A 244 -2.75 -5.20 8.01
CA GLY A 244 -3.52 -4.29 7.15
C GLY A 244 -3.38 -4.64 5.67
N GLY A 245 -2.14 -4.80 5.18
CA GLY A 245 -1.89 -5.16 3.78
C GLY A 245 -2.46 -6.52 3.37
N VAL A 246 -2.41 -7.52 4.26
CA VAL A 246 -3.02 -8.84 4.00
C VAL A 246 -4.55 -8.75 4.01
N ILE A 247 -5.15 -8.05 4.98
CA ILE A 247 -6.61 -7.88 5.07
C ILE A 247 -7.14 -7.19 3.81
N GLU A 248 -6.47 -6.13 3.36
CA GLU A 248 -6.83 -5.39 2.15
C GLU A 248 -6.63 -6.23 0.88
N GLY A 249 -5.39 -6.61 0.59
CA GLY A 249 -5.03 -7.23 -0.69
C GLY A 249 -5.55 -8.65 -0.89
N VAL A 250 -5.88 -9.36 0.20
CA VAL A 250 -6.42 -10.73 0.17
C VAL A 250 -7.92 -10.72 0.43
N PHE A 251 -8.37 -10.20 1.56
CA PHE A 251 -9.74 -10.43 2.02
C PHE A 251 -10.73 -9.40 1.46
N ALA A 252 -10.42 -8.10 1.55
CA ALA A 252 -11.30 -7.05 1.05
C ALA A 252 -11.54 -7.22 -0.45
N GLU A 253 -10.45 -7.46 -1.19
CA GLU A 253 -10.49 -7.59 -2.66
C GLU A 253 -11.12 -8.88 -3.19
N SER A 254 -11.33 -9.88 -2.34
CA SER A 254 -11.90 -11.18 -2.76
C SER A 254 -13.30 -11.43 -2.21
N THR A 255 -13.71 -10.66 -1.20
CA THR A 255 -15.06 -10.70 -0.63
C THR A 255 -15.93 -9.54 -1.10
N PHE A 256 -15.32 -8.53 -1.75
CA PHE A 256 -15.98 -7.30 -2.20
C PHE A 256 -16.70 -6.57 -1.06
N ASN A 257 -16.17 -6.72 0.16
CA ASN A 257 -16.75 -6.16 1.37
C ASN A 257 -15.96 -4.94 1.85
N GLN A 258 -16.55 -3.77 1.65
CA GLN A 258 -15.98 -2.47 2.02
C GLN A 258 -15.71 -2.30 3.52
N TRP A 259 -16.40 -3.06 4.40
CA TRP A 259 -16.08 -3.03 5.83
C TRP A 259 -14.78 -3.73 6.17
N ILE A 260 -14.42 -4.77 5.40
CA ILE A 260 -13.11 -5.43 5.53
C ILE A 260 -12.03 -4.48 5.03
N HIS A 261 -12.30 -3.76 3.95
CA HIS A 261 -11.40 -2.73 3.42
C HIS A 261 -11.16 -1.63 4.46
N PHE A 262 -12.23 -1.08 5.04
CA PHE A 262 -12.15 -0.11 6.14
C PHE A 262 -11.31 -0.67 7.30
N GLY A 263 -11.58 -1.89 7.74
CA GLY A 263 -10.82 -2.55 8.80
C GLY A 263 -9.32 -2.64 8.49
N ALA A 264 -8.96 -3.00 7.26
CA ALA A 264 -7.57 -3.06 6.82
C ALA A 264 -6.85 -1.71 7.00
N VAL A 265 -7.49 -0.62 6.60
CA VAL A 265 -6.93 0.74 6.71
C VAL A 265 -6.80 1.20 8.16
N ILE A 266 -7.68 0.73 9.06
CA ILE A 266 -7.52 0.96 10.50
C ILE A 266 -6.22 0.32 11.00
N PHE A 267 -5.90 -0.92 10.60
CA PHE A 267 -4.63 -1.56 10.96
C PHE A 267 -3.42 -0.79 10.45
N LEU A 268 -3.46 -0.29 9.21
CA LEU A 268 -2.39 0.54 8.64
C LEU A 268 -2.20 1.85 9.44
N ASN A 269 -3.30 2.53 9.79
CA ASN A 269 -3.24 3.75 10.61
C ASN A 269 -2.71 3.49 12.02
N LEU A 270 -3.15 2.41 12.67
CA LEU A 270 -2.63 2.00 13.97
C LEU A 270 -1.13 1.71 13.89
N GLY A 271 -0.64 1.11 12.81
CA GLY A 271 0.79 0.93 12.55
C GLY A 271 1.55 2.26 12.57
N LEU A 272 1.05 3.29 11.89
CA LEU A 272 1.66 4.63 11.88
C LEU A 272 1.62 5.30 13.25
N LEU A 273 0.50 5.19 13.98
CA LEU A 273 0.38 5.74 15.32
C LEU A 273 1.35 5.08 16.30
N VAL A 274 1.55 3.76 16.20
CA VAL A 274 2.55 3.04 16.99
C VAL A 274 3.96 3.50 16.62
N GLN A 275 4.26 3.70 15.33
CA GLN A 275 5.56 4.27 14.92
C GLN A 275 5.77 5.66 15.54
N ILE A 276 4.79 6.56 15.43
CA ILE A 276 4.87 7.91 16.02
C ILE A 276 5.14 7.81 17.52
N TYR A 277 4.40 6.97 18.23
CA TYR A 277 4.62 6.75 19.66
C TYR A 277 6.03 6.25 19.96
N PHE A 278 6.54 5.26 19.22
CA PHE A 278 7.89 4.73 19.43
C PHE A 278 9.01 5.71 19.10
N PHE A 279 8.85 6.53 18.06
CA PHE A 279 9.80 7.60 17.78
C PHE A 279 9.87 8.59 18.95
N ASN A 280 8.73 8.94 19.56
CA ASN A 280 8.69 9.78 20.77
C ASN A 280 9.45 9.21 21.98
N LEU A 281 9.82 7.93 21.97
CA LEU A 281 10.65 7.33 23.02
C LEU A 281 12.16 7.43 22.75
N LEU A 282 12.57 7.93 21.59
CA LEU A 282 13.98 7.97 21.19
C LEU A 282 14.77 9.17 21.73
N TRP A 283 14.10 10.16 22.33
CA TRP A 283 14.69 11.38 22.89
C TRP A 283 14.21 11.65 24.31
#